data_AF-A0A498GXU5-F1
#
_entry.id   AF-A0A498GXU5-F1
#
_cell.length_a   1.000
_cell.length_b   1.000
_cell.length_c   1.000
_cell.angle_alpha   90.00
_cell.angle_beta   90.00
_cell.angle_gamma   90.00
#
_symmetry.space_group_name_H-M   'P 1'
#
loop_
_entity.id
_entity.type
_entity.pdbx_description
1 polymer ?
#
loop_
_entity_poly.entity_id
_entity_poly.type
_entity_poly.pdbx_seq_one_letter_code
_entity_poly.pdbx_strand_id
1 'polypeptide(L)'
;MIIKDAVCPFCGCLCDDIEVTVDDGKIVAVDNACTLGNHKFLGDHRLPGPIRRDGDTWKDIRYDEAVEYAVDMLLEADRPLLYGWSGTHGEAQCVGVHMAELLRGVIDNTSSVCHGPSILAIQEVGHPGCTLGQVKNRADLLIYWGCNPIDAHPRHLSRYTRYADGFFLENAFRDRKVIVVDVRKTETTNLADEFVQIQPGADYAVLSALRAIARGKGDALPRTVGGVPREQLVRIVDLCKKAKFGAVYFGLGLTMTRGKYKNIRNAIELVDELSRHTKFTISAMRGHYNVYGSNEVNTWMTGYPFGIDFSRGIAFYNPGETTAVDILARKECDACLIVASDPGAHFPRACIKHLADIPVVQIDPYANATTAFCDVQIPVAVTGIDAEGTAYRMDGVPIRTRKVLSTGYPSDEEILGRIYARIQEVRQP
;
A
#
# COMPACT_ATOMS: atom_id res chain seq x y z
N MET A 1 -16.33 -12.41 25.01
CA MET A 1 -15.04 -13.11 24.79
C MET A 1 -13.99 -12.08 24.40
N ILE A 2 -12.77 -12.16 24.93
CA ILE A 2 -11.65 -11.30 24.51
C ILE A 2 -10.70 -12.13 23.65
N ILE A 3 -10.40 -11.63 22.46
CA ILE A 3 -9.48 -12.24 21.50
C ILE A 3 -8.21 -11.40 21.50
N LYS A 4 -7.08 -12.04 21.81
CA LYS A 4 -5.77 -11.39 21.88
C LYS A 4 -4.98 -11.63 20.61
N ASP A 5 -3.96 -10.79 20.41
CA ASP A 5 -3.02 -10.87 19.29
C ASP A 5 -3.74 -10.88 17.92
N ALA A 6 -4.84 -10.13 17.82
CA ALA A 6 -5.52 -9.92 16.55
C ALA A 6 -4.68 -8.98 15.67
N VAL A 7 -4.76 -9.19 14.36
CA VAL A 7 -3.99 -8.43 13.36
C VAL A 7 -4.88 -7.36 12.74
N CYS A 8 -4.45 -6.10 12.81
CA CYS A 8 -5.19 -4.95 12.28
C CYS A 8 -5.14 -4.91 10.73
N PRO A 9 -6.29 -5.00 10.04
CA PRO A 9 -6.35 -5.03 8.59
C PRO A 9 -6.55 -3.62 7.98
N PHE A 10 -5.76 -2.63 8.43
CA PHE A 10 -5.89 -1.23 7.97
C PHE A 10 -4.67 -0.73 7.18
N CYS A 11 -3.59 -0.35 7.87
CA CYS A 11 -2.37 0.20 7.24
C CYS A 11 -1.20 -0.79 7.30
N GLY A 12 -0.14 -0.49 6.55
CA GLY A 12 1.07 -1.31 6.45
C GLY A 12 1.87 -1.47 7.75
N CYS A 13 1.43 -0.89 8.88
CA CYS A 13 1.97 -1.27 10.19
C CYS A 13 1.55 -2.67 10.62
N LEU A 14 0.42 -3.18 10.11
CA LEU A 14 -0.09 -4.53 10.35
C LEU A 14 0.02 -4.92 11.83
N CYS A 15 -0.60 -4.11 12.70
CA CYS A 15 -0.45 -4.29 14.15
C CYS A 15 -1.02 -5.63 14.61
N ASP A 16 -0.24 -6.43 15.32
CA ASP A 16 -0.50 -7.83 15.69
C ASP A 16 -0.68 -8.03 17.21
N ASP A 17 -0.95 -6.95 17.94
CA ASP A 17 -1.15 -6.90 19.40
C ASP A 17 -2.54 -6.33 19.76
N ILE A 18 -3.50 -6.41 18.84
CA ILE A 18 -4.84 -5.88 19.06
C ILE A 18 -5.63 -6.84 19.96
N GLU A 19 -6.31 -6.31 20.97
CA GLU A 19 -7.28 -7.07 21.75
C GLU A 19 -8.70 -6.68 21.31
N VAL A 20 -9.51 -7.67 20.94
CA VAL A 20 -10.87 -7.47 20.44
C VAL A 20 -11.86 -8.11 21.40
N THR A 21 -12.77 -7.32 21.94
CA THR A 21 -13.86 -7.81 22.79
C THR A 21 -15.09 -8.05 21.93
N VAL A 22 -15.53 -9.32 21.91
CA VAL A 22 -16.72 -9.78 21.19
C VAL A 22 -17.82 -10.14 22.19
N ASP A 23 -18.99 -9.58 22.01
CA ASP A 23 -20.20 -9.91 22.77
C ASP A 23 -21.38 -10.12 21.82
N ASP A 24 -22.14 -11.19 22.03
CA ASP A 24 -23.27 -11.61 21.18
C ASP A 24 -23.00 -11.53 19.66
N GLY A 25 -21.84 -12.05 19.24
CA GLY A 25 -21.43 -12.06 17.83
C GLY A 25 -21.03 -10.69 17.25
N LYS A 26 -20.91 -9.65 18.07
CA LYS A 26 -20.52 -8.29 17.66
C LYS A 26 -19.24 -7.85 18.35
N ILE A 27 -18.44 -7.04 17.67
CA ILE A 27 -17.28 -6.38 18.29
C ILE A 27 -17.78 -5.17 19.07
N VAL A 28 -17.54 -5.14 20.38
CA VAL A 28 -18.02 -4.07 21.27
C VAL A 28 -16.89 -3.19 21.80
N ALA A 29 -15.65 -3.68 21.78
CA ALA A 29 -14.47 -2.89 22.14
C ALA A 29 -13.21 -3.41 21.45
N VAL A 30 -12.26 -2.50 21.19
CA VAL A 30 -10.98 -2.80 20.55
C VAL A 30 -9.88 -2.01 21.24
N ASP A 31 -9.00 -2.72 21.93
CA ASP A 31 -7.87 -2.15 22.64
C ASP A 31 -6.60 -2.22 21.77
N ASN A 32 -5.63 -1.35 22.08
CA ASN A 32 -4.38 -1.16 21.34
C ASN A 32 -4.53 -0.71 19.87
N ALA A 33 -5.71 -0.66 19.29
CA ALA A 33 -5.89 -0.09 17.94
C ALA A 33 -5.80 1.45 17.96
N CYS A 34 -5.22 2.05 16.92
CA CYS A 34 -5.40 3.50 16.70
C CYS A 34 -6.82 3.80 16.23
N THR A 35 -7.18 5.09 16.13
CA THR A 35 -8.50 5.54 15.65
C THR A 35 -8.93 4.87 14.35
N LEU A 36 -8.01 4.73 13.38
CA LEU A 36 -8.29 4.09 12.08
C LEU A 36 -8.56 2.57 12.22
N GLY A 37 -7.77 1.88 13.05
CA GLY A 37 -7.99 0.46 13.34
C GLY A 37 -9.29 0.22 14.10
N ASN A 38 -9.58 1.07 15.10
CA ASN A 38 -10.83 1.05 15.87
C ASN A 38 -12.04 1.18 14.94
N HIS A 39 -12.06 2.18 14.05
CA HIS A 39 -13.14 2.35 13.08
C HIS A 39 -13.31 1.12 12.17
N LYS A 40 -12.20 0.50 11.74
CA LYS A 40 -12.25 -0.69 10.87
C LYS A 40 -12.89 -1.90 11.58
N PHE A 41 -12.54 -2.14 12.84
CA PHE A 41 -13.08 -3.27 13.62
C PHE A 41 -14.52 -3.05 14.08
N LEU A 42 -14.88 -1.82 14.47
CA LEU A 42 -16.22 -1.49 14.98
C LEU A 42 -17.26 -1.21 13.88
N GLY A 43 -16.84 -1.12 12.61
CA GLY A 43 -17.75 -0.78 11.51
C GLY A 43 -18.77 -1.87 11.19
N ASP A 44 -20.05 -1.52 11.14
CA ASP A 44 -21.19 -2.44 10.96
C ASP A 44 -22.02 -2.20 9.68
N HIS A 45 -21.61 -1.27 8.81
CA HIS A 45 -22.37 -0.85 7.61
C HIS A 45 -22.15 -1.72 6.36
N ARG A 46 -22.07 -3.05 6.52
CA ARG A 46 -21.87 -3.96 5.39
C ARG A 46 -23.13 -4.12 4.55
N LEU A 47 -22.97 -4.35 3.26
CA LEU A 47 -24.12 -4.71 2.41
C LEU A 47 -24.65 -6.10 2.84
N PRO A 48 -25.98 -6.27 2.98
CA PRO A 48 -26.57 -7.54 3.43
C PRO A 48 -26.45 -8.67 2.40
N GLY A 49 -26.24 -8.34 1.14
CA GLY A 49 -26.07 -9.29 0.04
C GLY A 49 -25.65 -8.58 -1.25
N PRO A 50 -25.40 -9.34 -2.32
CA PRO A 50 -25.02 -8.77 -3.61
C PRO A 50 -26.12 -7.91 -4.21
N ILE A 51 -25.72 -6.83 -4.87
CA ILE A 51 -26.62 -5.89 -5.53
C ILE A 51 -26.22 -5.72 -7.00
N ARG A 52 -27.21 -5.54 -7.87
CA ARG A 52 -27.04 -5.26 -9.30
C ARG A 52 -27.72 -3.94 -9.67
N ARG A 53 -27.06 -3.12 -10.48
CA ARG A 53 -27.60 -1.85 -10.97
C ARG A 53 -28.75 -2.09 -11.94
N ASP A 54 -29.82 -1.32 -11.75
CA ASP A 54 -31.01 -1.26 -12.62
C ASP A 54 -31.36 0.21 -12.90
N GLY A 55 -30.78 0.77 -13.97
CA GLY A 55 -30.82 2.21 -14.23
C GLY A 55 -30.19 3.01 -13.09
N ASP A 56 -30.99 3.89 -12.48
CA ASP A 56 -30.61 4.72 -11.33
C ASP A 56 -30.88 4.02 -9.97
N THR A 57 -31.26 2.74 -9.98
CA THR A 57 -31.63 1.97 -8.78
C THR A 57 -30.81 0.69 -8.62
N TRP A 58 -31.04 -0.02 -7.51
CA TRP A 58 -30.39 -1.30 -7.19
C TRP A 58 -31.42 -2.40 -6.98
N LYS A 59 -31.09 -3.60 -7.44
CA LYS A 59 -31.81 -4.84 -7.16
C LYS A 59 -30.93 -5.77 -6.34
N ASP A 60 -31.48 -6.33 -5.28
CA ASP A 60 -30.84 -7.43 -4.56
C ASP A 60 -30.81 -8.67 -5.45
N ILE A 61 -29.65 -9.33 -5.52
CA ILE A 61 -29.46 -10.57 -6.28
C ILE A 61 -28.76 -11.62 -5.42
N ARG A 62 -28.82 -12.88 -5.85
CA ARG A 62 -28.10 -13.98 -5.17
C ARG A 62 -26.61 -13.95 -5.50
N TYR A 63 -25.79 -14.53 -4.62
CA TYR A 63 -24.36 -14.75 -4.89
C TYR A 63 -24.11 -15.54 -6.18
N ASP A 64 -24.92 -16.56 -6.47
CA ASP A 64 -24.78 -17.34 -7.70
C ASP A 64 -25.00 -16.47 -8.96
N GLU A 65 -26.02 -15.61 -8.95
CA GLU A 65 -26.31 -14.70 -10.06
C GLU A 65 -25.21 -13.64 -10.22
N ALA A 66 -24.65 -13.15 -9.11
CA ALA A 66 -23.56 -12.18 -9.13
C ALA A 66 -22.25 -12.79 -9.66
N VAL A 67 -21.96 -14.05 -9.30
CA VAL A 67 -20.81 -14.80 -9.81
C VAL A 67 -20.96 -15.05 -11.32
N GLU A 68 -22.12 -15.52 -11.80
CA GLU A 68 -22.33 -15.73 -13.23
C GLU A 68 -22.21 -14.42 -14.03
N TYR A 69 -22.76 -13.31 -13.52
CA TYR A 69 -22.57 -11.99 -14.16
C TYR A 69 -21.08 -11.63 -14.30
N ALA A 70 -20.28 -11.84 -13.24
CA ALA A 70 -18.85 -11.57 -13.28
C ALA A 70 -18.12 -12.47 -14.27
N VAL A 71 -18.50 -13.75 -14.36
CA VAL A 71 -17.94 -14.71 -15.32
C VAL A 71 -18.25 -14.28 -16.75
N ASP A 72 -19.50 -13.99 -17.06
CA ASP A 72 -19.94 -13.57 -18.40
C ASP A 72 -19.20 -12.28 -18.82
N MET A 73 -19.20 -11.26 -17.95
CA MET A 73 -18.49 -10.01 -18.18
C MET A 73 -17.01 -10.22 -18.51
N LEU A 74 -16.32 -11.08 -17.74
CA LEU A 74 -14.88 -11.31 -17.91
C LEU A 74 -14.57 -12.16 -19.15
N LEU A 75 -15.46 -13.09 -19.52
CA LEU A 75 -15.29 -13.93 -20.71
C LEU A 75 -15.58 -13.19 -22.01
N GLU A 76 -16.52 -12.23 -21.99
CA GLU A 76 -16.87 -11.38 -23.14
C GLU A 76 -15.84 -10.27 -23.41
N ALA A 77 -15.04 -9.89 -22.42
CA ALA A 77 -14.05 -8.82 -22.52
C ALA A 77 -12.83 -9.20 -23.39
N ASP A 78 -12.42 -8.29 -24.26
CA ASP A 78 -11.20 -8.40 -25.05
C ASP A 78 -9.94 -8.07 -24.24
N ARG A 79 -10.04 -7.14 -23.27
CA ARG A 79 -8.91 -6.70 -22.42
C ARG A 79 -9.37 -6.38 -20.99
N PRO A 80 -9.78 -7.38 -20.19
CA PRO A 80 -10.27 -7.16 -18.83
C PRO A 80 -9.17 -6.64 -17.89
N LEU A 81 -9.52 -5.68 -17.05
CA LEU A 81 -8.68 -5.17 -15.95
C LEU A 81 -9.11 -5.80 -14.61
N LEU A 82 -8.15 -6.36 -13.90
CA LEU A 82 -8.28 -6.96 -12.58
C LEU A 82 -7.52 -6.07 -11.57
N TYR A 83 -8.23 -5.21 -10.82
CA TYR A 83 -7.62 -4.15 -10.01
C TYR A 83 -7.95 -4.22 -8.50
N GLY A 84 -6.99 -3.83 -7.66
CA GLY A 84 -7.20 -3.55 -6.23
C GLY A 84 -6.27 -4.35 -5.32
N TRP A 85 -6.74 -5.51 -4.84
CA TRP A 85 -6.02 -6.61 -4.18
C TRP A 85 -5.38 -6.31 -2.81
N SER A 86 -5.05 -5.05 -2.52
CA SER A 86 -4.29 -4.65 -1.33
C SER A 86 -5.12 -4.65 -0.05
N GLY A 87 -6.45 -4.76 -0.17
CA GLY A 87 -7.40 -4.90 0.93
C GLY A 87 -7.79 -6.34 1.26
N THR A 88 -7.26 -7.35 0.55
CA THR A 88 -7.49 -8.79 0.81
C THR A 88 -6.20 -9.53 1.20
N HIS A 89 -6.24 -10.85 1.36
CA HIS A 89 -5.14 -11.72 1.77
C HIS A 89 -4.44 -12.41 0.59
N GLY A 90 -3.26 -12.99 0.85
CA GLY A 90 -2.39 -13.60 -0.16
C GLY A 90 -3.04 -14.74 -0.95
N GLU A 91 -3.86 -15.55 -0.30
CA GLU A 91 -4.52 -16.70 -0.93
C GLU A 91 -5.52 -16.23 -2.01
N ALA A 92 -6.36 -15.24 -1.71
CA ALA A 92 -7.23 -14.58 -2.70
C ALA A 92 -6.44 -13.89 -3.84
N GLN A 93 -5.28 -13.29 -3.52
CA GLN A 93 -4.41 -12.67 -4.52
C GLN A 93 -3.87 -13.70 -5.52
N CYS A 94 -3.51 -14.91 -5.08
CA CYS A 94 -3.08 -16.00 -5.96
C CYS A 94 -4.16 -16.38 -6.98
N VAL A 95 -5.42 -16.48 -6.53
CA VAL A 95 -6.56 -16.75 -7.43
C VAL A 95 -6.70 -15.64 -8.48
N GLY A 96 -6.53 -14.37 -8.08
CA GLY A 96 -6.54 -13.23 -9.00
C GLY A 96 -5.48 -13.34 -10.10
N VAL A 97 -4.25 -13.75 -9.76
CA VAL A 97 -3.17 -13.94 -10.75
C VAL A 97 -3.52 -15.04 -11.75
N HIS A 98 -3.97 -16.21 -11.27
CA HIS A 98 -4.39 -17.31 -12.15
C HIS A 98 -5.56 -16.91 -13.06
N MET A 99 -6.52 -16.16 -12.53
CA MET A 99 -7.66 -15.65 -13.28
C MET A 99 -7.20 -14.68 -14.39
N ALA A 100 -6.29 -13.75 -14.07
CA ALA A 100 -5.75 -12.81 -15.05
C ALA A 100 -4.99 -13.52 -16.20
N GLU A 101 -4.18 -14.53 -15.87
CA GLU A 101 -3.47 -15.35 -16.86
C GLU A 101 -4.44 -16.09 -17.78
N LEU A 102 -5.44 -16.76 -17.21
CA LEU A 102 -6.44 -17.53 -17.96
C LEU A 102 -7.27 -16.63 -18.89
N LEU A 103 -7.62 -15.44 -18.43
CA LEU A 103 -8.36 -14.44 -19.20
C LEU A 103 -7.50 -13.76 -20.27
N ARG A 104 -6.17 -13.79 -20.14
CA ARG A 104 -5.22 -12.93 -20.85
C ARG A 104 -5.45 -11.44 -20.56
N GLY A 105 -5.88 -11.14 -19.34
CA GLY A 105 -6.18 -9.80 -18.86
C GLY A 105 -4.97 -9.07 -18.27
N VAL A 106 -5.22 -7.89 -17.72
CA VAL A 106 -4.24 -7.09 -16.97
C VAL A 106 -4.56 -7.17 -15.48
N ILE A 107 -3.58 -7.54 -14.65
CA ILE A 107 -3.70 -7.47 -13.19
C ILE A 107 -2.82 -6.36 -12.62
N ASP A 108 -3.42 -5.47 -11.84
CA ASP A 108 -2.71 -4.38 -11.18
C ASP A 108 -3.24 -4.15 -9.76
N ASN A 109 -2.40 -3.64 -8.86
CA ASN A 109 -2.78 -3.38 -7.48
C ASN A 109 -2.54 -1.91 -7.11
N THR A 110 -2.95 -1.51 -5.92
CA THR A 110 -2.87 -0.11 -5.46
C THR A 110 -1.44 0.48 -5.46
N SER A 111 -0.40 -0.34 -5.64
CA SER A 111 0.97 0.16 -5.81
C SER A 111 1.09 1.14 -6.97
N SER A 112 0.40 0.94 -8.09
CA SER A 112 0.49 1.85 -9.25
C SER A 112 0.10 3.29 -8.93
N VAL A 113 -0.76 3.50 -7.92
CA VAL A 113 -1.15 4.81 -7.39
C VAL A 113 -0.58 5.12 -6.00
N CYS A 114 0.43 4.37 -5.55
CA CYS A 114 1.05 4.51 -4.24
C CYS A 114 2.59 4.42 -4.29
N HIS A 115 3.16 3.23 -4.09
CA HIS A 115 4.60 2.97 -4.01
C HIS A 115 5.18 2.25 -5.24
N GLY A 116 4.44 2.17 -6.35
CA GLY A 116 4.92 1.71 -7.65
C GLY A 116 6.18 2.45 -8.10
N PRO A 117 6.26 3.79 -7.97
CA PRO A 117 7.50 4.52 -8.21
C PRO A 117 8.68 4.07 -7.32
N SER A 118 8.41 3.58 -6.11
CA SER A 118 9.46 3.04 -5.25
C SER A 118 9.99 1.71 -5.77
N ILE A 119 9.11 0.84 -6.26
CA ILE A 119 9.48 -0.44 -6.88
C ILE A 119 10.35 -0.21 -8.12
N LEU A 120 9.96 0.73 -8.99
CA LEU A 120 10.75 1.09 -10.18
C LEU A 120 12.17 1.57 -9.80
N ALA A 121 12.29 2.36 -8.73
CA ALA A 121 13.60 2.81 -8.26
C ALA A 121 14.43 1.65 -7.69
N ILE A 122 13.81 0.76 -6.92
CA ILE A 122 14.47 -0.44 -6.36
C ILE A 122 14.99 -1.35 -7.47
N GLN A 123 14.23 -1.52 -8.56
CA GLN A 123 14.68 -2.27 -9.73
C GLN A 123 15.90 -1.64 -10.41
N GLU A 124 16.05 -0.30 -10.38
CA GLU A 124 17.22 0.37 -10.98
C GLU A 124 18.48 0.33 -10.09
N VAL A 125 18.33 0.49 -8.76
CA VAL A 125 19.47 0.75 -7.86
C VAL A 125 19.51 -0.10 -6.59
N GLY A 126 18.61 -1.08 -6.45
CA GLY A 126 18.52 -1.97 -5.29
C GLY A 126 17.75 -1.40 -4.11
N HIS A 127 17.67 -2.17 -3.03
CA HIS A 127 16.93 -1.81 -1.82
C HIS A 127 17.73 -2.11 -0.54
N PRO A 128 18.43 -1.13 0.05
CA PRO A 128 19.10 -1.29 1.33
C PRO A 128 18.10 -1.16 2.49
N GLY A 129 17.17 -2.12 2.61
CA GLY A 129 16.12 -2.15 3.65
C GLY A 129 16.49 -2.94 4.92
N CYS A 130 15.57 -2.96 5.89
CA CYS A 130 15.59 -3.87 7.03
C CYS A 130 14.18 -4.01 7.64
N THR A 131 13.98 -5.00 8.52
CA THR A 131 12.74 -5.14 9.28
C THR A 131 12.56 -4.01 10.32
N LEU A 132 11.32 -3.72 10.69
CA LEU A 132 10.97 -2.75 11.74
C LEU A 132 11.61 -3.12 13.09
N GLY A 133 11.86 -4.41 13.33
CA GLY A 133 12.58 -4.88 14.51
C GLY A 133 14.05 -4.44 14.56
N GLN A 134 14.73 -4.33 13.42
CA GLN A 134 16.10 -3.79 13.38
C GLN A 134 16.10 -2.30 13.74
N VAL A 135 15.15 -1.54 13.20
CA VAL A 135 14.99 -0.10 13.50
C VAL A 135 14.67 0.10 14.98
N LYS A 136 13.71 -0.67 15.52
CA LYS A 136 13.37 -0.62 16.94
C LYS A 136 14.58 -0.88 17.81
N ASN A 137 15.40 -1.87 17.50
CA ASN A 137 16.49 -2.20 18.41
C ASN A 137 17.73 -1.32 18.25
N ARG A 138 17.97 -0.71 17.07
CA ARG A 138 19.29 -0.14 16.74
C ARG A 138 19.29 1.33 16.30
N ALA A 139 18.21 1.83 15.69
CA ALA A 139 18.24 3.11 14.99
C ALA A 139 18.28 4.33 15.91
N ASP A 140 19.43 4.99 16.03
CA ASP A 140 19.61 6.22 16.80
C ASP A 140 19.32 7.49 15.99
N LEU A 141 19.14 7.36 14.67
CA LEU A 141 18.66 8.44 13.79
C LEU A 141 17.51 7.96 12.90
N LEU A 142 16.40 8.69 12.93
CA LEU A 142 15.22 8.48 12.11
C LEU A 142 15.05 9.66 11.15
N ILE A 143 14.80 9.37 9.86
CA ILE A 143 14.46 10.39 8.86
C ILE A 143 13.10 10.06 8.26
N TYR A 144 12.11 10.93 8.45
CA TYR A 144 10.81 10.83 7.77
C TYR A 144 10.79 11.82 6.60
N TRP A 145 10.75 11.31 5.37
CA TRP A 145 10.80 12.11 4.15
C TRP A 145 9.49 12.01 3.36
N GLY A 146 8.75 13.12 3.29
CA GLY A 146 7.50 13.19 2.54
C GLY A 146 6.46 12.19 3.05
N CYS A 147 6.42 11.96 4.36
CA CYS A 147 5.45 11.12 5.03
C CYS A 147 5.06 11.70 6.40
N ASN A 148 3.83 11.41 6.81
CA ASN A 148 3.26 11.84 8.08
C ASN A 148 2.73 10.62 8.85
N PRO A 149 3.60 9.84 9.52
CA PRO A 149 3.22 8.62 10.22
C PRO A 149 2.15 8.84 11.30
N ILE A 150 2.07 10.01 11.94
CA ILE A 150 1.03 10.25 12.96
C ILE A 150 -0.39 10.09 12.39
N ASP A 151 -0.63 10.58 11.17
CA ASP A 151 -1.95 10.50 10.54
C ASP A 151 -2.11 9.20 9.71
N ALA A 152 -1.08 8.81 8.96
CA ALA A 152 -1.19 7.72 7.99
C ALA A 152 -0.89 6.33 8.58
N HIS A 153 -0.05 6.27 9.62
CA HIS A 153 0.41 5.03 10.26
C HIS A 153 0.53 5.22 11.78
N PRO A 154 -0.57 5.52 12.50
CA PRO A 154 -0.49 6.22 13.79
C PRO A 154 0.33 5.51 14.88
N ARG A 155 0.39 4.17 14.83
CA ARG A 155 1.16 3.34 15.77
C ARG A 155 2.59 3.06 15.33
N HIS A 156 3.04 3.56 14.18
CA HIS A 156 4.40 3.35 13.69
C HIS A 156 5.44 3.84 14.68
N LEU A 157 5.24 5.06 15.21
CA LEU A 157 6.15 5.70 16.16
C LEU A 157 6.22 4.97 17.50
N SER A 158 5.07 4.51 18.01
CA SER A 158 4.99 3.86 19.32
C SER A 158 5.38 2.38 19.30
N ARG A 159 5.18 1.66 18.19
CA ARG A 159 5.54 0.24 18.11
C ARG A 159 6.98 0.00 17.65
N TYR A 160 7.52 0.87 16.79
CA TYR A 160 8.73 0.52 16.03
C TYR A 160 9.86 1.54 16.06
N THR A 161 9.58 2.80 16.34
CA THR A 161 10.58 3.86 16.15
C THR A 161 10.67 4.79 17.35
N ARG A 162 10.15 6.02 17.24
CA ARG A 162 10.45 7.14 18.15
C ARG A 162 10.21 6.83 19.63
N TYR A 163 9.14 6.11 19.96
CA TYR A 163 8.77 5.83 21.36
C TYR A 163 8.92 4.36 21.73
N ALA A 164 9.48 3.55 20.85
CA ALA A 164 9.64 2.12 21.07
C ALA A 164 11.03 1.84 21.63
N ASP A 165 11.11 1.49 22.91
CA ASP A 165 12.36 1.04 23.52
C ASP A 165 12.87 -0.22 22.83
N GLY A 166 14.19 -0.31 22.75
CA GLY A 166 14.88 -1.34 21.99
C GLY A 166 16.06 -1.90 22.75
N PHE A 167 16.59 -3.02 22.27
CA PHE A 167 17.69 -3.71 22.94
C PHE A 167 18.94 -2.84 23.16
N PHE A 168 19.30 -1.99 22.19
CA PHE A 168 20.47 -1.10 22.30
C PHE A 168 20.11 0.36 22.63
N LEU A 169 18.81 0.65 22.79
CA LEU A 169 18.27 2.00 22.99
C LEU A 169 17.24 1.90 24.13
N GLU A 170 17.75 1.98 25.36
CA GLU A 170 16.96 1.80 26.59
C GLU A 170 15.95 2.94 26.82
N ASN A 171 16.19 4.12 26.25
CA ASN A 171 15.24 5.23 26.28
C ASN A 171 15.06 5.80 24.87
N ALA A 172 14.13 5.25 24.10
CA ALA A 172 13.93 5.63 22.70
C ALA A 172 13.66 7.13 22.50
N PHE A 173 13.00 7.77 23.47
CA PHE A 173 12.70 9.20 23.39
C PHE A 173 13.94 10.10 23.58
N ARG A 174 14.96 9.64 24.30
CA ARG A 174 16.22 10.40 24.47
C ARG A 174 17.30 9.98 23.49
N ASP A 175 17.33 8.69 23.15
CA ASP A 175 18.44 8.08 22.42
C ASP A 175 18.30 8.22 20.90
N ARG A 176 17.11 8.60 20.41
CA ARG A 176 16.86 8.78 18.98
C ARG A 176 16.74 10.24 18.61
N LYS A 177 17.38 10.60 17.49
CA LYS A 177 17.13 11.87 16.80
C LYS A 177 16.14 11.66 15.65
N VAL A 178 15.29 12.65 15.41
CA VAL A 178 14.29 12.65 14.35
C VAL A 178 14.50 13.83 13.42
N ILE A 179 14.68 13.53 12.14
CA ILE A 179 14.68 14.51 11.07
C ILE A 179 13.38 14.33 10.29
N VAL A 180 12.66 15.43 10.05
CA VAL A 180 11.48 15.42 9.18
C VAL A 180 11.74 16.32 7.99
N VAL A 181 11.52 15.78 6.79
CA VAL A 181 11.62 16.51 5.52
C VAL A 181 10.24 16.53 4.88
N ASP A 182 9.63 17.71 4.81
CA ASP A 182 8.30 17.88 4.24
C ASP A 182 8.14 19.31 3.69
N VAL A 183 7.18 19.52 2.80
CA VAL A 183 6.80 20.85 2.29
C VAL A 183 5.94 21.62 3.29
N ARG A 184 5.27 20.91 4.21
CA ARG A 184 4.34 21.47 5.20
C ARG A 184 4.77 21.09 6.61
N LYS A 185 4.38 21.93 7.58
CA LYS A 185 4.41 21.54 9.00
C LYS A 185 3.24 20.61 9.27
N THR A 186 3.54 19.37 9.64
CA THR A 186 2.56 18.32 9.97
C THR A 186 2.68 17.97 11.45
N GLU A 187 1.75 17.19 12.01
CA GLU A 187 1.88 16.73 13.39
C GLU A 187 3.20 15.98 13.65
N THR A 188 3.70 15.22 12.66
CA THR A 188 5.01 14.56 12.77
C THR A 188 6.16 15.56 12.95
N THR A 189 6.05 16.78 12.41
CA THR A 189 7.10 17.80 12.55
C THR A 189 7.28 18.30 13.99
N ASN A 190 6.24 18.20 14.83
CA ASN A 190 6.33 18.56 16.25
C ASN A 190 7.28 17.64 17.04
N LEU A 191 7.64 16.49 16.47
CA LEU A 191 8.55 15.51 17.06
C LEU A 191 9.99 15.63 16.55
N ALA A 192 10.22 16.49 15.56
CA ALA A 192 11.50 16.59 14.87
C ALA A 192 12.51 17.36 15.71
N ASP A 193 13.71 16.79 15.87
CA ASP A 193 14.88 17.54 16.32
C ASP A 193 15.35 18.51 15.24
N GLU A 194 15.17 18.14 13.97
CA GLU A 194 15.43 18.98 12.80
C GLU A 194 14.29 18.87 11.79
N PHE A 195 13.66 20.00 11.47
CA PHE A 195 12.68 20.09 10.40
C PHE A 195 13.30 20.77 9.16
N VAL A 196 13.29 20.06 8.04
CA VAL A 196 13.78 20.54 6.75
C VAL A 196 12.58 20.85 5.86
N GLN A 197 12.18 22.12 5.84
CA GLN A 197 11.08 22.55 5.00
C GLN A 197 11.56 22.80 3.57
N ILE A 198 11.26 21.87 2.67
CA ILE A 198 11.61 21.99 1.25
C ILE A 198 10.51 22.69 0.45
N GLN A 199 10.88 23.30 -0.67
CA GLN A 199 9.91 23.78 -1.64
C GLN A 199 9.22 22.61 -2.36
N PRO A 200 7.93 22.73 -2.73
CA PRO A 200 7.24 21.71 -3.51
C PRO A 200 7.99 21.33 -4.79
N GLY A 201 8.23 20.03 -4.97
CA GLY A 201 8.94 19.48 -6.14
C GLY A 201 10.46 19.63 -6.10
N ALA A 202 11.04 20.10 -4.99
CA ALA A 202 12.48 20.26 -4.84
C ALA A 202 13.21 19.03 -4.26
N ASP A 203 12.49 17.94 -3.95
CA ASP A 203 13.04 16.72 -3.35
C ASP A 203 14.28 16.21 -4.06
N TYR A 204 14.23 16.08 -5.39
CA TYR A 204 15.36 15.62 -6.18
C TYR A 204 16.60 16.51 -6.02
N ALA A 205 16.42 17.84 -6.04
CA ALA A 205 17.52 18.78 -5.92
C ALA A 205 18.15 18.72 -4.52
N VAL A 206 17.32 18.65 -3.48
CA VAL A 206 17.77 18.56 -2.08
C VAL A 206 18.50 17.23 -1.82
N LEU A 207 17.97 16.11 -2.31
CA LEU A 207 18.65 14.80 -2.25
C LEU A 207 20.02 14.83 -2.95
N SER A 208 20.10 15.42 -4.15
CA SER A 208 21.37 15.59 -4.87
C SER A 208 22.37 16.46 -4.11
N ALA A 209 21.90 17.51 -3.44
CA ALA A 209 22.74 18.36 -2.60
C ALA A 209 23.28 17.60 -1.37
N LEU A 210 22.44 16.84 -0.67
CA LEU A 210 22.87 16.00 0.46
C LEU A 210 23.92 14.98 0.02
N ARG A 211 23.76 14.36 -1.16
CA ARG A 211 24.77 13.45 -1.73
C ARG A 211 26.08 14.15 -2.08
N ALA A 212 26.01 15.35 -2.66
CA ALA A 212 27.20 16.13 -2.95
C ALA A 212 27.98 16.46 -1.66
N ILE A 213 27.27 16.86 -0.59
CA ILE A 213 27.86 17.12 0.72
C ILE A 213 28.45 15.84 1.32
N ALA A 214 27.72 14.72 1.26
CA ALA A 214 28.21 13.43 1.76
C ALA A 214 29.55 13.02 1.11
N ARG A 215 29.70 13.31 -0.20
CA ARG A 215 30.92 13.10 -1.00
C ARG A 215 32.00 14.18 -0.84
N GLY A 216 31.82 15.14 0.07
CA GLY A 216 32.80 16.22 0.30
C GLY A 216 32.81 17.32 -0.79
N LYS A 217 31.73 17.44 -1.57
CA LYS A 217 31.57 18.44 -2.64
C LYS A 217 30.56 19.54 -2.29
N GLY A 218 30.36 19.81 -0.99
CA GLY A 218 29.39 20.78 -0.49
C GLY A 218 29.67 22.22 -0.91
N ASP A 219 30.94 22.59 -1.10
CA ASP A 219 31.34 23.97 -1.43
C ASP A 219 30.86 24.44 -2.81
N ALA A 220 30.66 23.49 -3.73
CA ALA A 220 30.13 23.76 -5.08
C ALA A 220 28.62 24.05 -5.08
N LEU A 221 27.92 23.82 -3.96
CA LEU A 221 26.49 24.06 -3.87
C LEU A 221 26.18 25.55 -3.68
N PRO A 222 25.06 26.03 -4.25
CA PRO A 222 24.56 27.38 -3.98
C PRO A 222 24.21 27.54 -2.49
N ARG A 223 24.02 28.80 -2.07
CA ARG A 223 23.66 29.13 -0.67
C ARG A 223 22.34 28.48 -0.22
N THR A 224 21.42 28.24 -1.14
CA THR A 224 20.15 27.56 -0.88
C THR A 224 19.86 26.55 -1.98
N VAL A 225 19.28 25.40 -1.62
CA VAL A 225 18.79 24.38 -2.55
C VAL A 225 17.39 23.99 -2.13
N GLY A 226 16.41 24.11 -3.03
CA GLY A 226 15.03 23.75 -2.73
C GLY A 226 14.42 24.51 -1.55
N GLY A 227 14.83 25.75 -1.33
CA GLY A 227 14.43 26.56 -0.17
C GLY A 227 15.21 26.31 1.12
N VAL A 228 16.10 25.31 1.15
CA VAL A 228 16.87 24.95 2.35
C VAL A 228 18.26 25.60 2.31
N PRO A 229 18.70 26.30 3.38
CA PRO A 229 20.06 26.81 3.49
C PRO A 229 21.10 25.69 3.43
N ARG A 230 22.20 25.92 2.70
CA ARG A 230 23.31 24.98 2.58
C ARG A 230 23.85 24.57 3.94
N GLU A 231 23.91 25.50 4.89
CA GLU A 231 24.39 25.26 6.25
C GLU A 231 23.51 24.24 6.99
N GLN A 232 22.19 24.25 6.74
CA GLN A 232 21.29 23.24 7.29
C GLN A 232 21.54 21.88 6.62
N LEU A 233 21.69 21.83 5.30
CA LEU A 233 22.00 20.59 4.58
C LEU A 233 23.31 19.95 5.07
N VAL A 234 24.33 20.77 5.35
CA VAL A 234 25.59 20.31 5.95
C VAL A 234 25.36 19.71 7.33
N ARG A 235 24.62 20.40 8.21
CA ARG A 235 24.25 19.85 9.54
C ARG A 235 23.51 18.52 9.44
N ILE A 236 22.60 18.36 8.49
CA ILE A 236 21.86 17.11 8.28
C ILE A 236 22.81 15.97 7.90
N VAL A 237 23.73 16.18 6.97
CA VAL A 237 24.72 15.16 6.60
C VAL A 237 25.66 14.84 7.77
N ASP A 238 26.06 15.83 8.55
CA ASP A 238 26.89 15.62 9.74
C ASP A 238 26.18 14.79 10.81
N LEU A 239 24.88 15.04 11.04
CA LEU A 239 24.04 14.21 11.90
C LEU A 239 23.97 12.77 11.37
N CYS A 240 23.78 12.61 10.06
CA CYS A 240 23.76 11.30 9.43
C CYS A 240 25.07 10.55 9.64
N LYS A 241 26.22 11.18 9.38
CA LYS A 241 27.54 10.55 9.52
C LYS A 241 27.90 10.19 10.97
N LYS A 242 27.31 10.87 11.96
CA LYS A 242 27.52 10.61 13.39
C LYS A 242 26.62 9.53 13.97
N ALA A 243 25.55 9.15 13.28
CA ALA A 243 24.64 8.10 13.72
C ALA A 243 25.35 6.74 13.77
N LYS A 244 24.92 5.84 14.66
CA LYS A 244 25.34 4.43 14.68
C LYS A 244 24.49 3.58 13.73
N PHE A 245 23.21 3.92 13.60
CA PHE A 245 22.27 3.30 12.68
C PHE A 245 21.21 4.33 12.27
N GLY A 246 21.26 4.76 11.01
CA GLY A 246 20.25 5.62 10.42
C GLY A 246 19.15 4.83 9.71
N ALA A 247 17.88 5.20 9.92
CA ALA A 247 16.74 4.63 9.22
C ALA A 247 15.94 5.74 8.51
N VAL A 248 15.82 5.63 7.19
CA VAL A 248 15.02 6.53 6.36
C VAL A 248 13.67 5.89 6.05
N TYR A 249 12.59 6.55 6.43
CA TYR A 249 11.24 6.23 6.00
C TYR A 249 10.74 7.29 5.04
N PHE A 250 10.10 6.88 3.96
CA PHE A 250 9.55 7.81 2.99
C PHE A 250 8.16 7.43 2.50
N GLY A 251 7.39 8.41 2.04
CA GLY A 251 6.00 8.23 1.62
C GLY A 251 5.66 8.91 0.29
N LEU A 252 4.38 9.26 0.15
CA LEU A 252 3.83 9.81 -1.09
C LEU A 252 4.40 11.18 -1.47
N GLY A 253 5.00 11.92 -0.52
CA GLY A 253 5.71 13.16 -0.83
C GLY A 253 6.88 12.97 -1.79
N LEU A 254 7.44 11.75 -1.89
CA LEU A 254 8.42 11.42 -2.91
C LEU A 254 7.84 10.71 -4.13
N THR A 255 6.84 9.84 -3.96
CA THR A 255 6.33 9.00 -5.05
C THR A 255 5.33 9.73 -5.95
N MET A 256 4.59 10.70 -5.42
CA MET A 256 3.49 11.40 -6.11
C MET A 256 3.79 12.86 -6.44
N THR A 257 5.05 13.28 -6.30
CA THR A 257 5.53 14.60 -6.72
C THR A 257 6.35 14.51 -8.01
N ARG A 258 6.71 15.66 -8.58
CA ARG A 258 7.55 15.73 -9.79
C ARG A 258 8.83 14.92 -9.57
N GLY A 259 9.16 14.05 -10.52
CA GLY A 259 10.29 13.12 -10.45
C GLY A 259 9.89 11.68 -10.10
N LYS A 260 8.84 11.48 -9.28
CA LYS A 260 8.32 10.15 -8.88
C LYS A 260 9.44 9.18 -8.50
N TYR A 261 9.67 8.14 -9.30
CA TYR A 261 10.67 7.10 -9.03
C TYR A 261 12.11 7.62 -9.03
N LYS A 262 12.42 8.70 -9.77
CA LYS A 262 13.75 9.31 -9.74
C LYS A 262 14.06 10.00 -8.41
N ASN A 263 13.04 10.47 -7.68
CA ASN A 263 13.22 10.95 -6.31
C ASN A 263 13.64 9.79 -5.40
N ILE A 264 12.95 8.66 -5.50
CA ILE A 264 13.24 7.47 -4.68
C ILE A 264 14.62 6.91 -4.99
N ARG A 265 14.97 6.80 -6.28
CA ARG A 265 16.32 6.41 -6.68
C ARG A 265 17.38 7.30 -6.05
N ASN A 266 17.18 8.62 -6.09
CA ASN A 266 18.13 9.56 -5.49
C ASN A 266 18.23 9.40 -3.96
N ALA A 267 17.12 9.08 -3.29
CA ALA A 267 17.09 8.77 -1.85
C ALA A 267 17.81 7.45 -1.52
N ILE A 268 17.63 6.41 -2.33
CA ILE A 268 18.37 5.14 -2.20
C ILE A 268 19.87 5.38 -2.39
N GLU A 269 20.26 6.12 -3.42
CA GLU A 269 21.66 6.47 -3.68
C GLU A 269 22.25 7.38 -2.59
N LEU A 270 21.45 8.21 -1.89
CA LEU A 270 21.90 8.91 -0.69
C LEU A 270 22.20 7.93 0.45
N VAL A 271 21.32 6.95 0.67
CA VAL A 271 21.55 5.90 1.66
C VAL A 271 22.77 5.05 1.34
N ASP A 272 23.07 4.78 0.07
CA ASP A 272 24.32 4.12 -0.34
C ASP A 272 25.55 4.96 0.07
N GLU A 273 25.55 6.27 -0.21
CA GLU A 273 26.67 7.15 0.16
C GLU A 273 26.83 7.27 1.68
N LEU A 274 25.74 7.37 2.43
CA LEU A 274 25.78 7.40 3.90
C LEU A 274 26.27 6.06 4.47
N SER A 275 25.94 4.95 3.81
CA SER A 275 26.36 3.59 4.22
C SER A 275 27.87 3.37 4.17
N ARG A 276 28.62 4.23 3.47
CA ARG A 276 30.10 4.22 3.46
C ARG A 276 30.72 4.82 4.72
N HIS A 277 29.91 5.49 5.55
CA HIS A 277 30.35 6.11 6.81
C HIS A 277 29.80 5.38 8.03
N THR A 278 28.53 4.99 8.00
CA THR A 278 27.85 4.29 9.10
C THR A 278 26.65 3.52 8.56
N LYS A 279 26.04 2.61 9.34
CA LYS A 279 24.93 1.80 8.85
C LYS A 279 23.70 2.68 8.56
N PHE A 280 23.22 2.65 7.31
CA PHE A 280 21.92 3.21 6.93
C PHE A 280 21.00 2.16 6.29
N THR A 281 19.70 2.40 6.43
CA THR A 281 18.63 1.70 5.70
C THR A 281 17.57 2.67 5.20
N ILE A 282 16.81 2.25 4.19
CA ILE A 282 15.67 2.99 3.65
C ILE A 282 14.48 2.07 3.45
N SER A 283 13.29 2.48 3.89
CA SER A 283 12.05 1.72 3.77
C SER A 283 10.88 2.62 3.36
N ALA A 284 10.01 2.10 2.51
CA ALA A 284 8.77 2.77 2.12
C ALA A 284 7.70 2.61 3.20
N MET A 285 6.97 3.68 3.52
CA MET A 285 5.79 3.65 4.40
C MET A 285 4.57 3.11 3.64
N ARG A 286 4.60 1.80 3.33
CA ARG A 286 3.57 1.14 2.50
C ARG A 286 2.16 1.37 3.08
N GLY A 287 1.21 1.70 2.20
CA GLY A 287 -0.14 2.17 2.54
C GLY A 287 -1.03 1.11 3.18
N HIS A 288 -1.81 0.38 2.36
CA HIS A 288 -2.74 -0.65 2.84
C HIS A 288 -2.02 -1.81 3.54
N TYR A 289 -2.72 -2.47 4.47
CA TYR A 289 -2.16 -3.53 5.31
C TYR A 289 -1.54 -4.70 4.54
N ASN A 290 -1.97 -4.97 3.30
CA ASN A 290 -1.42 -6.05 2.50
C ASN A 290 -0.99 -5.64 1.08
N VAL A 291 -0.72 -4.35 0.83
CA VAL A 291 -0.18 -3.92 -0.48
C VAL A 291 1.20 -4.54 -0.75
N TYR A 292 1.99 -4.79 0.30
CA TYR A 292 3.27 -5.49 0.17
C TYR A 292 3.03 -6.93 -0.30
N GLY A 293 2.04 -7.62 0.28
CA GLY A 293 1.70 -9.00 -0.09
C GLY A 293 1.20 -9.11 -1.53
N SER A 294 0.39 -8.16 -2.00
CA SER A 294 -0.03 -8.13 -3.40
C SER A 294 1.17 -8.06 -4.37
N ASN A 295 2.26 -7.38 -3.99
CA ASN A 295 3.46 -7.39 -4.82
C ASN A 295 4.27 -8.67 -4.70
N GLU A 296 4.40 -9.24 -3.50
CA GLU A 296 5.12 -10.50 -3.29
C GLU A 296 4.45 -11.64 -4.05
N VAL A 297 3.13 -11.79 -3.91
CA VAL A 297 2.33 -12.80 -4.63
C VAL A 297 2.51 -12.67 -6.14
N ASN A 298 2.28 -11.47 -6.66
CA ASN A 298 2.48 -11.20 -8.07
C ASN A 298 3.92 -11.54 -8.52
N THR A 299 4.92 -11.16 -7.73
CA THR A 299 6.34 -11.36 -8.08
C THR A 299 6.73 -12.82 -8.12
N TRP A 300 6.40 -13.62 -7.11
CA TRP A 300 6.79 -15.03 -7.12
C TRP A 300 6.01 -15.86 -8.13
N MET A 301 4.79 -15.44 -8.52
CA MET A 301 3.99 -16.16 -9.52
C MET A 301 4.35 -15.77 -10.96
N THR A 302 4.73 -14.51 -11.20
CA THR A 302 4.83 -13.95 -12.57
C THR A 302 6.21 -13.40 -12.90
N GLY A 303 7.08 -13.21 -11.91
CA GLY A 303 8.32 -12.47 -12.01
C GLY A 303 8.17 -10.95 -11.84
N TYR A 304 6.95 -10.42 -11.76
CA TYR A 304 6.69 -8.98 -11.73
C TYR A 304 5.73 -8.54 -10.60
N PRO A 305 5.85 -7.32 -10.06
CA PRO A 305 5.12 -6.95 -8.83
C PRO A 305 3.74 -6.29 -9.03
N PHE A 306 3.44 -5.67 -10.18
CA PHE A 306 2.18 -4.95 -10.45
C PHE A 306 2.07 -4.61 -11.94
N GLY A 307 0.93 -4.11 -12.42
CA GLY A 307 0.73 -3.73 -13.83
C GLY A 307 1.15 -4.81 -14.82
N ILE A 308 0.68 -6.04 -14.62
CA ILE A 308 1.10 -7.21 -15.39
C ILE A 308 0.05 -7.49 -16.45
N ASP A 309 0.48 -7.53 -17.71
CA ASP A 309 -0.37 -7.76 -18.87
C ASP A 309 -0.12 -9.18 -19.42
N PHE A 310 -1.16 -10.00 -19.45
CA PHE A 310 -1.12 -11.37 -19.99
C PHE A 310 -1.68 -11.48 -21.42
N SER A 311 -2.07 -10.37 -22.06
CA SER A 311 -2.67 -10.36 -23.41
C SER A 311 -1.81 -11.04 -24.49
N ARG A 312 -0.49 -11.07 -24.27
CA ARG A 312 0.50 -11.70 -25.18
C ARG A 312 0.70 -13.20 -24.94
N GLY A 313 -0.04 -13.80 -24.01
CA GLY A 313 0.13 -15.21 -23.58
C GLY A 313 1.38 -15.44 -22.70
N ILE A 314 2.06 -14.38 -22.28
CA ILE A 314 3.15 -14.36 -21.32
C ILE A 314 2.95 -13.19 -20.37
N ALA A 315 3.57 -13.22 -19.18
CA ALA A 315 3.60 -12.06 -18.29
C ALA A 315 4.45 -10.94 -18.92
N PHE A 316 3.81 -9.82 -19.26
CA PHE A 316 4.46 -8.61 -19.75
C PHE A 316 4.34 -7.47 -18.73
N TYR A 317 5.45 -6.80 -18.43
CA TYR A 317 5.54 -5.77 -17.40
C TYR A 317 6.16 -4.50 -17.98
N ASN A 318 5.37 -3.44 -18.11
CA ASN A 318 5.86 -2.14 -18.53
C ASN A 318 5.05 -1.00 -17.88
N PRO A 319 5.28 -0.67 -16.59
CA PRO A 319 4.57 0.43 -15.94
C PRO A 319 4.72 1.77 -16.69
N GLY A 320 3.61 2.45 -16.94
CA GLY A 320 3.49 3.54 -17.92
C GLY A 320 2.71 3.12 -19.18
N GLU A 321 2.77 1.83 -19.51
CA GLU A 321 1.92 1.18 -20.52
C GLU A 321 0.86 0.33 -19.82
N THR A 322 1.24 -0.53 -18.87
CA THR A 322 0.37 -1.62 -18.40
C THR A 322 -0.28 -1.39 -17.02
N THR A 323 -0.16 -0.20 -16.41
CA THR A 323 -0.82 0.07 -15.12
C THR A 323 -2.30 0.44 -15.29
N ALA A 324 -3.11 0.22 -14.25
CA ALA A 324 -4.55 0.49 -14.29
C ALA A 324 -4.86 1.93 -14.74
N VAL A 325 -4.15 2.93 -14.19
CA VAL A 325 -4.35 4.34 -14.57
C VAL A 325 -4.03 4.56 -16.05
N ASP A 326 -2.96 3.96 -16.57
CA ASP A 326 -2.51 4.14 -17.94
C ASP A 326 -3.53 3.55 -18.94
N ILE A 327 -3.95 2.31 -18.73
CA ILE A 327 -4.88 1.62 -19.63
C ILE A 327 -6.30 2.21 -19.55
N LEU A 328 -6.74 2.65 -18.36
CA LEU A 328 -8.04 3.32 -18.19
C LEU A 328 -8.04 4.70 -18.85
N ALA A 329 -6.96 5.47 -18.70
CA ALA A 329 -6.85 6.80 -19.31
C ALA A 329 -6.85 6.73 -20.85
N ARG A 330 -6.29 5.66 -21.42
CA ARG A 330 -6.29 5.40 -22.87
C ARG A 330 -7.51 4.62 -23.35
N LYS A 331 -8.44 4.27 -22.45
CA LYS A 331 -9.66 3.50 -22.75
C LYS A 331 -9.39 2.14 -23.39
N GLU A 332 -8.31 1.48 -22.98
CA GLU A 332 -7.86 0.21 -23.56
C GLU A 332 -8.57 -1.00 -22.96
N CYS A 333 -8.96 -0.96 -21.69
CA CYS A 333 -9.73 -2.03 -21.07
C CYS A 333 -11.24 -1.79 -21.26
N ASP A 334 -11.97 -2.88 -21.44
CA ASP A 334 -13.39 -2.92 -21.79
C ASP A 334 -14.26 -3.61 -20.74
N ALA A 335 -13.66 -4.17 -19.69
CA ALA A 335 -14.33 -4.59 -18.46
C ALA A 335 -13.38 -4.45 -17.26
N CYS A 336 -13.92 -4.32 -16.05
CA CYS A 336 -13.11 -4.24 -14.83
C CYS A 336 -13.68 -5.08 -13.67
N LEU A 337 -12.85 -5.95 -13.10
CA LEU A 337 -13.09 -6.55 -11.79
C LEU A 337 -12.27 -5.79 -10.74
N ILE A 338 -12.96 -5.20 -9.77
CA ILE A 338 -12.35 -4.42 -8.68
C ILE A 338 -12.47 -5.24 -7.38
N VAL A 339 -11.34 -5.54 -6.74
CA VAL A 339 -11.30 -6.37 -5.53
C VAL A 339 -10.67 -5.59 -4.39
N ALA A 340 -11.41 -5.41 -3.30
CA ALA A 340 -10.94 -4.80 -2.05
C ALA A 340 -10.22 -3.44 -2.27
N SER A 341 -10.82 -2.58 -3.10
CA SER A 341 -10.32 -1.25 -3.43
C SER A 341 -11.46 -0.32 -3.88
N ASP A 342 -11.23 0.99 -3.80
CA ASP A 342 -12.20 2.02 -4.18
C ASP A 342 -11.58 3.02 -5.18
N PRO A 343 -11.34 2.63 -6.45
CA PRO A 343 -10.84 3.56 -7.46
C PRO A 343 -11.79 4.74 -7.71
N GLY A 344 -13.09 4.60 -7.45
CA GLY A 344 -14.06 5.70 -7.53
C GLY A 344 -13.69 6.92 -6.67
N ALA A 345 -13.12 6.70 -5.49
CA ALA A 345 -12.64 7.78 -4.63
C ALA A 345 -11.18 8.20 -4.92
N HIS A 346 -10.37 7.31 -5.51
CA HIS A 346 -8.91 7.45 -5.47
C HIS A 346 -8.24 7.54 -6.85
N PHE A 347 -8.97 7.35 -7.95
CA PHE A 347 -8.42 7.48 -9.31
C PHE A 347 -8.63 8.87 -9.91
N PRO A 348 -7.82 9.24 -10.92
CA PRO A 348 -8.07 10.44 -11.70
C PRO A 348 -9.44 10.41 -12.37
N ARG A 349 -10.07 11.59 -12.49
CA ARG A 349 -11.40 11.75 -13.09
C ARG A 349 -11.55 11.08 -14.47
N ALA A 350 -10.51 11.14 -15.32
CA ALA A 350 -10.54 10.53 -16.64
C ALA A 350 -10.71 9.01 -16.58
N CYS A 351 -10.04 8.35 -15.63
CA CYS A 351 -10.15 6.92 -15.40
C CYS A 351 -11.53 6.55 -14.84
N ILE A 352 -12.06 7.32 -13.89
CA ILE A 352 -13.40 7.11 -13.32
C ILE A 352 -14.47 7.23 -14.41
N LYS A 353 -14.34 8.23 -15.31
CA LYS A 353 -15.28 8.38 -16.43
C LYS A 353 -15.29 7.13 -17.32
N HIS A 354 -14.12 6.57 -17.63
CA HIS A 354 -14.06 5.36 -18.44
C HIS A 354 -14.59 4.13 -17.69
N LEU A 355 -14.28 3.98 -16.40
CA LEU A 355 -14.86 2.93 -15.56
C LEU A 355 -16.39 2.97 -15.54
N ALA A 356 -17.00 4.17 -15.56
CA ALA A 356 -18.45 4.31 -15.63
C ALA A 356 -19.05 4.04 -17.02
N ASP A 357 -18.22 3.96 -18.07
CA ASP A 357 -18.63 3.70 -19.46
C ASP A 357 -18.49 2.21 -19.83
N ILE A 358 -17.94 1.36 -18.96
CA ILE A 358 -17.67 -0.08 -19.21
C ILE A 358 -18.29 -0.96 -18.10
N PRO A 359 -18.50 -2.27 -18.34
CA PRO A 359 -18.88 -3.20 -17.29
C PRO A 359 -17.88 -3.26 -16.13
N VAL A 360 -18.39 -3.13 -14.90
CA VAL A 360 -17.61 -3.18 -13.66
C VAL A 360 -18.27 -4.05 -12.61
N VAL A 361 -17.53 -5.05 -12.12
CA VAL A 361 -17.88 -5.81 -10.91
C VAL A 361 -16.97 -5.38 -9.76
N GLN A 362 -17.57 -5.10 -8.60
CA GLN A 362 -16.85 -4.79 -7.37
C GLN A 362 -17.04 -5.88 -6.32
N ILE A 363 -15.95 -6.43 -5.80
CA ILE A 363 -15.93 -7.28 -4.62
C ILE A 363 -15.43 -6.43 -3.44
N ASP A 364 -16.37 -5.95 -2.62
CA ASP A 364 -16.08 -5.18 -1.42
C ASP A 364 -17.25 -5.27 -0.42
N PRO A 365 -16.98 -5.44 0.89
CA PRO A 365 -18.01 -5.54 1.93
C PRO A 365 -18.91 -4.31 2.09
N TYR A 366 -18.42 -3.11 1.73
CA TYR A 366 -19.08 -1.85 2.04
C TYR A 366 -19.43 -1.06 0.77
N ALA A 367 -20.57 -0.37 0.79
CA ALA A 367 -20.85 0.63 -0.22
C ALA A 367 -19.81 1.77 -0.14
N ASN A 368 -19.24 2.15 -1.28
CA ASN A 368 -18.19 3.15 -1.39
C ASN A 368 -18.33 3.97 -2.69
N ALA A 369 -17.34 4.79 -3.06
CA ALA A 369 -17.48 5.65 -4.24
C ALA A 369 -17.53 4.86 -5.56
N THR A 370 -16.93 3.67 -5.61
CA THR A 370 -16.96 2.76 -6.76
C THR A 370 -18.34 2.12 -6.93
N THR A 371 -19.07 1.90 -5.82
CA THR A 371 -20.48 1.47 -5.85
C THR A 371 -21.33 2.41 -6.71
N ALA A 372 -21.01 3.70 -6.76
CA ALA A 372 -21.79 4.69 -7.52
C ALA A 372 -21.89 4.40 -9.03
N PHE A 373 -20.94 3.66 -9.61
CA PHE A 373 -20.94 3.32 -11.04
C PHE A 373 -20.79 1.82 -11.36
N CYS A 374 -20.43 0.93 -10.43
CA CYS A 374 -20.34 -0.50 -10.73
C CYS A 374 -21.69 -1.13 -11.15
N ASP A 375 -21.66 -2.16 -11.98
CA ASP A 375 -22.86 -2.89 -12.40
C ASP A 375 -23.30 -3.91 -11.36
N VAL A 376 -22.36 -4.57 -10.70
CA VAL A 376 -22.61 -5.53 -9.62
C VAL A 376 -21.63 -5.28 -8.48
N GLN A 377 -22.14 -5.23 -7.26
CA GLN A 377 -21.33 -5.28 -6.04
C GLN A 377 -21.61 -6.57 -5.26
N ILE A 378 -20.53 -7.26 -4.89
CA ILE A 378 -20.55 -8.51 -4.12
C ILE A 378 -19.90 -8.26 -2.76
N PRO A 379 -20.66 -8.20 -1.65
CA PRO A 379 -20.07 -8.13 -0.32
C PRO A 379 -19.44 -9.46 0.07
N VAL A 380 -18.33 -9.37 0.82
CA VAL A 380 -17.54 -10.52 1.28
C VAL A 380 -17.11 -10.31 2.73
N ALA A 381 -16.61 -11.36 3.36
CA ALA A 381 -16.00 -11.27 4.68
C ALA A 381 -14.77 -10.34 4.66
N VAL A 382 -14.58 -9.58 5.74
CA VAL A 382 -13.40 -8.72 5.91
C VAL A 382 -12.25 -9.57 6.47
N THR A 383 -11.17 -9.67 5.69
CA THR A 383 -9.92 -10.30 6.13
C THR A 383 -9.42 -9.68 7.44
N GLY A 384 -9.08 -10.51 8.42
CA GLY A 384 -8.67 -10.11 9.77
C GLY A 384 -9.82 -9.79 10.73
N ILE A 385 -11.07 -9.86 10.28
CA ILE A 385 -12.26 -9.74 11.13
C ILE A 385 -13.08 -11.03 11.05
N ASP A 386 -13.60 -11.37 9.88
CA ASP A 386 -14.47 -12.53 9.67
C ASP A 386 -13.99 -13.48 8.58
N ALA A 387 -12.85 -13.17 7.97
CA ALA A 387 -12.00 -14.09 7.23
C ALA A 387 -10.58 -14.08 7.80
N GLU A 388 -9.85 -15.17 7.60
CA GLU A 388 -8.41 -15.27 7.88
C GLU A 388 -7.61 -15.30 6.59
N GLY A 389 -6.30 -15.10 6.69
CA GLY A 389 -5.42 -15.15 5.53
C GLY A 389 -4.09 -14.46 5.76
N THR A 390 -3.15 -14.64 4.84
CA THR A 390 -1.79 -14.15 4.99
C THR A 390 -1.66 -12.69 4.52
N ALA A 391 -1.06 -11.84 5.34
CA ALA A 391 -0.74 -10.46 4.98
C ALA A 391 0.74 -10.13 5.22
N TYR A 392 1.31 -9.21 4.46
CA TYR A 392 2.70 -8.78 4.59
C TYR A 392 2.76 -7.33 5.08
N ARG A 393 3.48 -7.12 6.18
CA ARG A 393 3.73 -5.78 6.73
C ARG A 393 4.62 -4.97 5.79
N MET A 394 4.69 -3.64 5.97
CA MET A 394 5.48 -2.73 5.13
C MET A 394 6.96 -3.11 4.96
N ASP A 395 7.51 -3.91 5.87
CA ASP A 395 8.89 -4.40 5.90
C ASP A 395 9.04 -5.85 5.39
N GLY A 396 8.01 -6.40 4.75
CA GLY A 396 8.02 -7.74 4.15
C GLY A 396 7.84 -8.90 5.13
N VAL A 397 7.54 -8.64 6.40
CA VAL A 397 7.24 -9.69 7.38
C VAL A 397 5.84 -10.26 7.13
N PRO A 398 5.68 -11.56 6.81
CA PRO A 398 4.37 -12.20 6.68
C PRO A 398 3.76 -12.45 8.06
N ILE A 399 2.49 -12.13 8.22
CA ILE A 399 1.69 -12.36 9.43
C ILE A 399 0.34 -12.92 8.99
N ARG A 400 -0.04 -14.09 9.53
CA ARG A 400 -1.37 -14.66 9.28
C ARG A 400 -2.41 -13.92 10.12
N THR A 401 -3.31 -13.20 9.45
CA THR A 401 -4.49 -12.63 10.09
C THR A 401 -5.42 -13.75 10.52
N ARG A 402 -6.10 -13.58 11.65
CA ARG A 402 -7.07 -14.55 12.19
C ARG A 402 -8.46 -13.97 12.13
N LYS A 403 -9.44 -14.87 12.03
CA LYS A 403 -10.85 -14.55 12.21
C LYS A 403 -11.14 -14.21 13.68
N VAL A 404 -11.80 -13.09 13.94
CA VAL A 404 -12.26 -12.68 15.27
C VAL A 404 -13.76 -12.95 15.51
N LEU A 405 -14.57 -13.08 14.45
CA LEU A 405 -15.99 -13.47 14.54
C LEU A 405 -16.49 -14.11 13.25
N SER A 406 -17.62 -14.83 13.30
CA SER A 406 -18.27 -15.46 12.13
C SER A 406 -19.56 -14.76 11.75
N THR A 407 -19.66 -14.31 10.49
CA THR A 407 -20.80 -13.54 9.95
C THR A 407 -21.60 -14.26 8.86
N GLY A 408 -21.08 -15.36 8.30
CA GLY A 408 -21.71 -16.09 7.19
C GLY A 408 -21.47 -15.50 5.79
N TYR A 409 -20.76 -14.37 5.67
CA TYR A 409 -20.29 -13.88 4.36
C TYR A 409 -19.22 -14.84 3.79
N PRO A 410 -19.22 -15.10 2.47
CA PRO A 410 -18.13 -15.80 1.81
C PRO A 410 -16.86 -14.96 1.84
N SER A 411 -15.68 -15.60 1.84
CA SER A 411 -14.41 -14.87 1.74
C SER A 411 -14.15 -14.36 0.32
N ASP A 412 -13.21 -13.43 0.18
CA ASP A 412 -12.69 -13.04 -1.15
C ASP A 412 -12.24 -14.28 -1.95
N GLU A 413 -11.48 -15.17 -1.31
CA GLU A 413 -10.96 -16.42 -1.91
C GLU A 413 -12.10 -17.33 -2.40
N GLU A 414 -13.18 -17.47 -1.63
CA GLU A 414 -14.32 -18.29 -2.02
C GLU A 414 -15.03 -17.73 -3.26
N ILE A 415 -15.33 -16.42 -3.28
CA ILE A 415 -16.00 -15.78 -4.43
C ILE A 415 -15.09 -15.82 -5.67
N LEU A 416 -13.83 -15.44 -5.52
CA LEU A 416 -12.87 -15.46 -6.63
C LEU A 416 -12.63 -16.89 -7.13
N GLY A 417 -12.56 -17.87 -6.23
CA GLY A 417 -12.39 -19.28 -6.57
C GLY A 417 -13.57 -19.82 -7.37
N ARG A 418 -14.80 -19.44 -7.02
CA ARG A 418 -16.01 -19.78 -7.80
C ARG A 418 -15.98 -19.18 -9.20
N ILE A 419 -15.64 -17.89 -9.32
CA ILE A 419 -15.50 -17.21 -10.62
C ILE A 419 -14.41 -17.91 -11.45
N TYR A 420 -13.24 -18.16 -10.86
CA TYR A 420 -12.10 -18.79 -11.53
C TYR A 420 -12.44 -20.20 -12.04
N ALA A 421 -13.01 -21.06 -11.19
CA ALA A 421 -13.40 -22.41 -11.57
C ALA A 421 -14.37 -22.41 -12.76
N ARG A 422 -15.35 -21.49 -12.76
CA ARG A 422 -16.31 -21.37 -13.86
C ARG A 422 -15.65 -20.90 -15.16
N ILE A 423 -14.73 -19.93 -15.10
CA ILE A 423 -13.95 -19.49 -16.28
C ILE A 423 -13.10 -20.65 -16.83
N GLN A 424 -12.50 -21.47 -15.95
CA GLN A 424 -11.74 -22.65 -16.36
C GLN A 424 -12.60 -23.67 -17.13
N GLU A 425 -13.79 -23.99 -16.61
CA GLU A 425 -14.74 -24.90 -17.29
C GLU A 425 -15.09 -24.44 -18.71
N VAL A 426 -15.20 -23.12 -18.93
CA VAL A 426 -15.54 -22.57 -20.26
C VAL A 426 -14.34 -22.54 -21.20
N ARG A 427 -13.13 -22.22 -20.71
CA ARG A 427 -11.92 -22.08 -21.55
C ARG A 427 -11.13 -23.38 -21.76
N GLN A 428 -11.36 -24.41 -20.95
CA GLN A 428 -10.72 -25.72 -21.06
C GLN A 428 -11.76 -26.86 -21.03
N PRO A 429 -12.65 -26.95 -22.04
CA PRO A 429 -13.73 -27.95 -22.08
C PRO A 429 -13.25 -29.39 -22.27
#